data_AF-A0A6C0CHW4-F1
#
_entry.id   AF-A0A6C0CHW4-F1
#
_cell.length_a   1.000
_cell.length_b   1.000
_cell.length_c   1.000
_cell.angle_alpha   90.00
_cell.angle_beta   90.00
_cell.angle_gamma   90.00
#
_symmetry.space_group_name_H-M   'P 1'
#
loop_
_entity.id
_entity.type
_entity.pdbx_description
1 polymer ?
#
loop_
_entity_poly.entity_id
_entity_poly.type
_entity_poly.pdbx_seq_one_letter_code
_entity_poly.pdbx_strand_id
1 'polypeptide(L)'
;MDGLDLNIHNYELNDLLNLFKIPFQFGEKELKEAKKIVLKTHPDKSGLAKEYFLFFSQAYKYLLKIHQLRQSSTTTNTEYQKDDMWGNEHSVLIDGKIKSMDQEEYSDWFNKTFEKMKVNDNDIETGYGDWLKSDEDLNTSTAQNSGEMNEYIQNKKNQMRSLVLHKEFGDTDSGGHYDLLRDTPDSYGSGMFDKLQYEDLKKAHVESVIPVTEEDFNNRKKYGNIDELNRERTQDIAVKGKQWFSSHESKLKSLKSDDEDINIQRAYKLMNQDEQIRSNYEQFWSDLKRIKN
;
A
#
# COMPACT_ATOMS: atom_id res chain seq x y z
N MET A 1 2.58 0.93 29.48
CA MET A 1 3.17 -0.03 28.53
C MET A 1 2.22 -1.22 28.27
N ASP A 2 0.94 -1.13 28.66
CA ASP A 2 -0.06 -2.21 28.51
C ASP A 2 -0.95 -1.99 27.28
N GLY A 3 -0.33 -1.89 26.11
CA GLY A 3 -1.02 -1.69 24.84
C GLY A 3 -0.11 -1.70 23.62
N LEU A 4 1.12 -2.22 23.76
CA LEU A 4 2.00 -2.46 22.62
C LEU A 4 1.69 -3.83 22.06
N ASP A 5 1.39 -3.88 20.77
CA ASP A 5 1.28 -5.13 20.06
C ASP A 5 2.67 -5.79 20.00
N LEU A 6 2.73 -7.06 20.39
CA LEU A 6 3.97 -7.83 20.44
C LEU A 6 4.23 -8.54 19.10
N ASN A 7 3.31 -8.41 18.13
CA ASN A 7 3.45 -8.98 16.81
C ASN A 7 4.13 -7.99 15.86
N ILE A 8 5.38 -8.30 15.48
CA ILE A 8 6.17 -7.47 14.55
C ILE A 8 5.51 -7.33 13.18
N HIS A 9 4.69 -8.31 12.78
CA HIS A 9 4.07 -8.34 11.47
C HIS A 9 2.97 -7.28 11.29
N ASN A 10 2.48 -6.70 12.40
CA ASN A 10 1.47 -5.65 12.41
C ASN A 10 2.07 -4.24 12.33
N TYR A 11 3.41 -4.12 12.33
CA TYR A 11 4.10 -2.84 12.29
C TYR A 11 4.62 -2.54 10.88
N GLU A 12 4.25 -1.37 10.37
CA GLU A 12 4.87 -0.84 9.17
C GLU A 12 6.29 -0.33 9.47
N LEU A 13 7.09 -0.13 8.42
CA LEU A 13 8.43 0.41 8.55
C LEU A 13 8.44 1.74 9.32
N ASN A 14 7.48 2.62 9.04
CA ASN A 14 7.36 3.92 9.71
C ASN A 14 7.08 3.76 11.21
N ASP A 15 6.29 2.77 11.60
CA ASP A 15 6.00 2.51 13.01
C ASP A 15 7.22 1.97 13.76
N LEU A 16 8.01 1.11 13.11
CA LEU A 16 9.29 0.65 13.67
C LEU A 16 10.28 1.80 13.85
N LEU A 17 10.38 2.68 12.85
CA LEU A 17 11.24 3.87 12.95
C LEU A 17 10.80 4.80 14.08
N ASN A 18 9.49 5.02 14.22
CA ASN A 18 8.90 5.80 15.30
C ASN A 18 9.14 5.16 16.68
N LEU A 19 9.06 3.83 16.78
CA LEU A 19 9.31 3.07 18.00
C LEU A 19 10.74 3.29 18.53
N PHE A 20 11.73 3.31 17.64
CA PHE A 20 13.13 3.58 18.01
C PHE A 20 13.49 5.08 18.00
N LYS A 21 12.58 5.94 17.55
CA LYS A 21 12.77 7.40 17.36
C LYS A 21 13.92 7.71 16.41
N ILE A 22 13.93 7.02 15.28
CA ILE A 22 14.99 7.07 14.26
C ILE A 22 14.43 7.72 12.98
N PRO A 23 15.19 8.57 12.28
CA PRO A 23 14.77 9.11 10.98
C PRO A 23 14.70 8.01 9.91
N PHE A 24 13.86 8.19 8.89
CA PHE A 24 13.72 7.23 7.78
C PHE A 24 15.06 6.92 7.08
N GLN A 25 15.86 7.96 6.87
CA GLN A 25 17.25 7.83 6.43
C GLN A 25 18.19 7.74 7.64
N PHE A 26 18.37 6.53 8.17
CA PHE A 26 19.28 6.24 9.26
C PHE A 26 20.58 5.57 8.82
N GLY A 27 21.66 5.77 9.59
CA GLY A 27 22.97 5.15 9.39
C GLY A 27 23.47 4.40 10.62
N GLU A 28 24.79 4.19 10.70
CA GLU A 28 25.40 3.40 11.78
C GLU A 28 25.25 4.02 13.17
N LYS A 29 25.13 5.35 13.27
CA LYS A 29 25.03 6.03 14.58
C LYS A 29 23.67 5.75 15.21
N GLU A 30 22.62 5.88 14.42
CA GLU A 30 21.24 5.64 14.81
C GLU A 30 21.00 4.15 15.11
N LEU A 31 21.61 3.24 14.34
CA LEU A 31 21.62 1.81 14.64
C LEU A 31 22.27 1.48 16.00
N LYS A 32 23.36 2.17 16.36
CA LYS A 32 23.99 2.01 17.68
C LYS A 32 23.08 2.51 18.81
N GLU A 33 22.27 3.53 18.57
CA GLU A 33 21.27 4.02 19.52
C GLU A 33 20.10 3.06 19.65
N ALA A 34 19.59 2.52 18.53
CA ALA A 34 18.59 1.46 18.52
C ALA A 34 19.05 0.27 19.37
N LYS A 35 20.29 -0.18 19.18
CA LYS A 35 20.88 -1.28 19.94
C LYS A 35 20.95 -0.99 21.44
N LYS A 36 21.22 0.26 21.84
CA LYS A 36 21.19 0.65 23.26
C LYS A 36 19.78 0.56 23.84
N ILE A 37 18.74 0.90 23.06
CA ILE A 37 17.34 0.76 23.48
C ILE A 37 16.99 -0.72 23.72
N VAL A 38 17.34 -1.61 22.78
CA VAL A 38 17.12 -3.07 22.95
C VAL A 38 17.83 -3.62 24.19
N LEU A 39 19.05 -3.17 24.48
CA LEU A 39 19.78 -3.61 25.67
C LEU A 39 19.14 -3.11 26.97
N LYS A 40 18.44 -1.98 26.94
CA LYS A 40 17.70 -1.44 28.09
C LYS A 40 16.39 -2.21 28.32
N THR A 41 15.78 -2.77 27.28
CA THR A 41 14.56 -3.58 27.38
C THR A 41 14.83 -5.03 27.79
N HIS A 42 16.08 -5.38 28.11
CA HIS A 42 16.41 -6.70 28.65
C HIS A 42 15.69 -6.93 30.00
N PRO A 43 15.11 -8.12 30.25
CA PRO A 43 14.35 -8.42 31.47
C PRO A 43 15.16 -8.16 32.75
N ASP A 44 16.46 -8.44 32.72
CA ASP A 44 17.39 -8.21 33.84
C ASP A 44 17.60 -6.72 34.19
N LYS A 45 17.38 -5.80 33.25
CA LYS A 45 17.62 -4.36 33.44
C LYS A 45 16.35 -3.53 33.60
N SER A 46 15.27 -3.96 32.96
CA SER A 46 13.98 -3.26 32.95
C SER A 46 12.93 -3.88 33.85
N GLY A 47 13.10 -5.15 34.24
CA GLY A 47 12.06 -5.92 34.92
C GLY A 47 10.85 -6.25 34.04
N LEU A 48 10.91 -5.99 32.72
CA LEU A 48 9.83 -6.27 31.77
C LEU A 48 9.81 -7.75 31.35
N ALA A 49 8.66 -8.22 30.88
CA ALA A 49 8.50 -9.57 30.39
C ALA A 49 9.43 -9.86 29.19
N LYS A 50 9.88 -11.11 29.08
CA LYS A 50 10.77 -11.60 28.02
C LYS A 50 10.25 -11.30 26.61
N GLU A 51 8.93 -11.22 26.46
CA GLU A 51 8.22 -10.95 25.20
C GLU A 51 8.59 -9.60 24.60
N TYR A 52 8.67 -8.54 25.42
CA TYR A 52 9.10 -7.22 24.96
C TYR A 52 10.53 -7.25 24.43
N PHE A 53 11.44 -7.96 25.11
CA PHE A 53 12.82 -8.07 24.64
C PHE A 53 12.92 -8.83 23.31
N LEU A 54 12.14 -9.90 23.12
CA LEU A 54 12.07 -10.61 21.84
C LEU A 54 11.60 -9.69 20.73
N PHE A 55 10.52 -8.94 20.96
CA PHE A 55 9.97 -7.97 20.02
C PHE A 55 11.01 -6.91 19.62
N PHE A 56 11.63 -6.22 20.59
CA PHE A 56 12.66 -5.20 20.31
C PHE A 56 13.90 -5.76 19.61
N SER A 57 14.30 -7.00 19.93
CA SER A 57 15.41 -7.69 19.26
C SER A 57 15.08 -8.02 17.81
N GLN A 58 13.86 -8.50 17.56
CA GLN A 58 13.37 -8.80 16.22
C GLN A 58 13.25 -7.52 15.39
N ALA A 59 12.65 -6.46 15.93
CA ALA A 59 12.56 -5.14 15.31
C ALA A 59 13.94 -4.56 14.93
N TYR A 60 14.94 -4.70 15.80
CA TYR A 60 16.31 -4.28 15.48
C TYR A 60 16.93 -5.11 14.34
N LYS A 61 16.67 -6.41 14.26
CA LYS A 61 17.13 -7.25 13.13
C LYS A 61 16.53 -6.77 11.81
N TYR A 62 15.25 -6.36 11.79
CA TYR A 62 14.63 -5.77 10.60
C TYR A 62 15.33 -4.49 10.17
N LEU A 63 15.56 -3.55 11.10
CA LEU A 63 16.30 -2.30 10.82
C LEU A 63 17.70 -2.57 10.27
N LEU A 64 18.41 -3.57 10.81
CA LEU A 64 19.72 -3.96 10.32
C LEU A 64 19.66 -4.53 8.89
N LYS A 65 18.69 -5.41 8.60
CA LYS A 65 18.49 -5.95 7.24
C LYS A 65 18.17 -4.84 6.23
N ILE A 66 17.33 -3.88 6.59
CA ILE A 66 17.01 -2.71 5.74
C ILE A 66 18.26 -1.87 5.46
N HIS A 67 19.06 -1.59 6.49
CA HIS A 67 20.31 -0.86 6.31
C HIS A 67 21.30 -1.62 5.40
N GLN A 68 21.39 -2.95 5.55
CA GLN A 68 22.20 -3.79 4.66
C GLN A 68 21.68 -3.75 3.23
N LEU A 69 20.36 -3.84 3.03
CA LEU A 69 19.73 -3.76 1.71
C LEU A 69 20.03 -2.43 1.01
N ARG A 70 19.98 -1.31 1.75
CA ARG A 70 20.32 0.02 1.24
C ARG A 70 21.80 0.12 0.80
N GLN A 71 22.69 -0.60 1.49
CA GLN A 71 24.13 -0.61 1.17
C GLN A 71 24.51 -1.65 0.10
N SER A 72 23.74 -2.73 -0.04
CA SER A 72 24.02 -3.78 -1.00
C SER A 72 23.56 -3.37 -2.39
N SER A 73 24.48 -2.84 -3.20
CA SER A 73 24.28 -2.64 -4.64
C SER A 73 24.42 -3.93 -5.46
N THR A 74 24.63 -5.07 -4.79
CA THR A 74 25.03 -6.31 -5.45
C THR A 74 23.81 -7.09 -5.92
N THR A 75 23.52 -6.99 -7.22
CA THR A 75 22.65 -7.92 -7.94
C THR A 75 23.34 -9.29 -8.04
N THR A 76 23.29 -10.10 -6.99
CA THR A 76 23.67 -11.51 -7.13
C THR A 76 22.58 -12.20 -7.93
N ASN A 77 22.94 -12.78 -9.09
CA ASN A 77 22.07 -13.64 -9.88
C ASN A 77 21.51 -14.73 -8.94
N THR A 78 20.22 -14.67 -8.62
CA THR A 78 19.51 -15.77 -7.98
C THR A 78 19.21 -16.80 -9.06
N GLU A 79 20.25 -17.46 -9.55
CA GLU A 79 20.07 -18.69 -10.32
C GLU A 79 19.25 -19.62 -9.45
N TYR A 80 18.09 -20.03 -9.94
CA TYR A 80 17.12 -20.85 -9.21
C TYR A 80 17.83 -22.15 -8.80
N GLN A 81 18.33 -22.21 -7.57
CA GLN A 81 18.93 -23.44 -7.06
C GLN A 81 17.78 -24.42 -6.86
N LYS A 82 17.64 -25.35 -7.82
CA LYS A 82 16.80 -26.53 -7.65
C LYS A 82 17.33 -27.27 -6.44
N ASP A 83 16.59 -27.18 -5.34
CA ASP A 83 16.88 -27.95 -4.15
C ASP A 83 16.52 -29.41 -4.47
N ASP A 84 17.51 -30.26 -4.73
CA ASP A 84 17.28 -31.68 -5.09
C ASP A 84 16.61 -32.46 -3.93
N MET A 85 16.58 -31.92 -2.71
CA MET A 85 15.78 -32.45 -1.60
C MET A 85 14.26 -32.28 -1.77
N TRP A 86 13.81 -31.42 -2.68
CA TRP A 86 12.39 -31.12 -2.92
C TRP A 86 11.64 -32.29 -3.60
N GLY A 87 12.35 -33.21 -4.28
CA GLY A 87 11.74 -34.24 -5.13
C GLY A 87 11.27 -35.51 -4.43
N ASN A 88 11.94 -35.96 -3.36
CA ASN A 88 11.75 -37.33 -2.85
C ASN A 88 10.81 -37.46 -1.65
N GLU A 89 10.79 -36.51 -0.71
CA GLU A 89 9.89 -36.58 0.46
C GLU A 89 8.48 -36.05 0.15
N HIS A 90 8.40 -35.04 -0.71
CA HIS A 90 7.15 -34.34 -1.03
C HIS A 90 6.26 -35.14 -1.98
N SER A 91 6.85 -35.86 -2.93
CA SER A 91 6.11 -36.72 -3.88
C SER A 91 5.39 -37.86 -3.16
N VAL A 92 6.02 -38.51 -2.17
CA VAL A 92 5.43 -39.63 -1.43
C VAL A 92 4.24 -39.21 -0.57
N LEU A 93 4.30 -38.04 0.07
CA LEU A 93 3.19 -37.52 0.89
C LEU A 93 2.00 -37.06 0.04
N ILE A 94 2.26 -36.38 -1.09
CA ILE A 94 1.22 -35.89 -2.00
C ILE A 94 0.58 -37.04 -2.78
N ASP A 95 1.38 -37.94 -3.37
CA ASP A 95 0.86 -39.05 -4.17
C ASP A 95 0.19 -40.13 -3.34
N GLY A 96 0.59 -40.31 -2.08
CA GLY A 96 0.03 -41.32 -1.19
C GLY A 96 -1.27 -40.88 -0.50
N LYS A 97 -1.34 -39.65 0.03
CA LYS A 97 -2.41 -39.24 0.96
C LYS A 97 -3.47 -38.35 0.35
N ILE A 98 -3.07 -37.39 -0.50
CA ILE A 98 -4.03 -36.46 -1.12
C ILE A 98 -4.81 -37.18 -2.22
N LYS A 99 -4.16 -38.05 -2.99
CA LYS A 99 -4.82 -38.84 -4.04
C LYS A 99 -5.76 -39.93 -3.51
N SER A 100 -5.63 -40.33 -2.23
CA SER A 100 -6.49 -41.33 -1.59
C SER A 100 -7.71 -40.73 -0.89
N MET A 101 -7.81 -39.40 -0.77
CA MET A 101 -8.98 -38.73 -0.20
C MET A 101 -10.16 -38.80 -1.16
N ASP A 102 -11.37 -38.83 -0.60
CA ASP A 102 -12.58 -38.63 -1.40
C ASP A 102 -12.72 -37.16 -1.84
N GLN A 103 -13.48 -36.90 -2.90
CA GLN A 103 -13.58 -35.57 -3.50
C GLN A 103 -14.18 -34.51 -2.55
N GLU A 104 -15.14 -34.90 -1.72
CA GLU A 104 -15.73 -34.00 -0.71
C GLU A 104 -14.74 -33.69 0.41
N GLU A 105 -14.01 -34.70 0.90
CA GLU A 105 -13.00 -34.57 1.94
C GLU A 105 -11.81 -33.73 1.47
N TYR A 106 -11.36 -33.94 0.22
CA TYR A 106 -10.33 -33.11 -0.41
C TYR A 106 -10.77 -31.66 -0.52
N SER A 107 -12.00 -31.40 -0.94
CA SER A 107 -12.50 -30.03 -1.12
C SER A 107 -12.58 -29.29 0.22
N ASP A 108 -13.08 -29.94 1.27
CA ASP A 108 -13.15 -29.36 2.61
C ASP A 108 -11.74 -29.15 3.21
N TRP A 109 -10.85 -30.14 3.06
CA TRP A 109 -9.46 -30.01 3.48
C TRP A 109 -8.73 -28.89 2.73
N PHE A 110 -8.88 -28.81 1.40
CA PHE A 110 -8.25 -27.81 0.56
C PHE A 110 -8.72 -26.42 0.97
N ASN A 111 -10.04 -26.21 1.07
CA ASN A 111 -10.59 -24.91 1.45
C ASN A 111 -10.11 -24.49 2.84
N LYS A 112 -10.17 -25.39 3.84
CA LYS A 112 -9.69 -25.09 5.20
C LYS A 112 -8.20 -24.79 5.24
N THR A 113 -7.40 -25.54 4.50
CA THR A 113 -5.94 -25.34 4.45
C THR A 113 -5.59 -24.07 3.68
N PHE A 114 -6.30 -23.78 2.60
CA PHE A 114 -6.14 -22.55 1.83
C PHE A 114 -6.47 -21.32 2.66
N GLU A 115 -7.66 -21.28 3.30
CA GLU A 115 -8.06 -20.16 4.16
C GLU A 115 -7.10 -19.95 5.34
N LYS A 116 -6.49 -21.03 5.85
CA LYS A 116 -5.49 -20.93 6.92
C LYS A 116 -4.13 -20.39 6.44
N MET A 117 -3.70 -20.74 5.23
CA MET A 117 -2.35 -20.46 4.72
C MET A 117 -2.28 -19.22 3.83
N LYS A 118 -3.43 -18.74 3.35
CA LYS A 118 -3.55 -17.52 2.57
C LYS A 118 -2.97 -16.34 3.36
N VAL A 119 -2.06 -15.62 2.73
CA VAL A 119 -1.60 -14.32 3.25
C VAL A 119 -2.68 -13.31 2.91
N ASN A 120 -3.17 -12.62 3.93
CA ASN A 120 -4.09 -11.51 3.73
C ASN A 120 -3.28 -10.31 3.22
N ASP A 121 -3.65 -9.82 2.04
CA ASP A 121 -3.11 -8.60 1.45
C ASP A 121 -4.20 -7.53 1.45
N ASN A 122 -3.81 -6.25 1.55
CA ASN A 122 -4.73 -5.11 1.54
C ASN A 122 -5.73 -5.15 0.37
N ASP A 123 -5.27 -5.47 -0.85
CA ASP A 123 -6.13 -5.58 -2.05
C ASP A 123 -7.21 -6.67 -1.92
N ILE A 124 -6.96 -7.72 -1.15
CA ILE A 124 -7.95 -8.79 -0.91
C ILE A 124 -9.00 -8.34 0.11
N GLU A 125 -8.61 -7.54 1.11
CA GLU A 125 -9.49 -7.13 2.21
C GLU A 125 -10.31 -5.86 1.90
N THR A 126 -9.79 -4.92 1.11
CA THR A 126 -10.42 -3.60 0.92
C THR A 126 -11.01 -3.37 -0.47
N GLY A 127 -11.20 -4.42 -1.27
CA GLY A 127 -11.88 -4.30 -2.55
C GLY A 127 -13.33 -3.81 -2.41
N TYR A 128 -13.96 -3.42 -3.51
CA TYR A 128 -15.34 -2.90 -3.51
C TYR A 128 -16.43 -3.94 -3.23
N GLY A 129 -16.08 -5.17 -2.84
CA GLY A 129 -17.04 -6.26 -2.65
C GLY A 129 -18.08 -5.97 -1.57
N ASP A 130 -17.67 -5.38 -0.45
CA ASP A 130 -18.58 -5.06 0.65
C ASP A 130 -19.40 -3.80 0.37
N TRP A 131 -18.77 -2.77 -0.22
CA TRP A 131 -19.47 -1.57 -0.70
C TRP A 131 -20.54 -1.92 -1.75
N LEU A 132 -20.25 -2.78 -2.72
CA LEU A 132 -21.19 -3.18 -3.77
C LEU A 132 -22.40 -3.96 -3.22
N LYS A 133 -22.23 -4.68 -2.12
CA LYS A 133 -23.33 -5.39 -1.43
C LYS A 133 -24.14 -4.48 -0.51
N SER A 134 -23.61 -3.31 -0.18
CA SER A 134 -24.24 -2.36 0.72
C SER A 134 -25.20 -1.44 -0.03
N ASP A 135 -26.14 -0.86 0.72
CA ASP A 135 -27.01 0.22 0.23
C ASP A 135 -26.36 1.61 0.40
N GLU A 136 -25.04 1.65 0.69
CA GLU A 136 -24.30 2.91 0.79
C GLU A 136 -24.27 3.63 -0.57
N ASP A 137 -24.38 4.96 -0.54
CA ASP A 137 -24.43 5.83 -1.73
C ASP A 137 -25.64 5.62 -2.68
N LEU A 138 -26.60 4.75 -2.35
CA LEU A 138 -27.85 4.65 -3.09
C LEU A 138 -28.70 5.91 -2.91
N ASN A 139 -29.03 6.56 -4.02
CA ASN A 139 -29.91 7.71 -4.01
C ASN A 139 -31.38 7.26 -3.89
N THR A 140 -31.90 7.27 -2.68
CA THR A 140 -33.32 6.95 -2.39
C THR A 140 -34.24 8.17 -2.48
N SER A 141 -33.69 9.37 -2.73
CA SER A 141 -34.45 10.61 -2.77
C SER A 141 -35.17 10.77 -4.11
N THR A 142 -36.50 10.90 -4.08
CA THR A 142 -37.31 11.20 -5.26
C THR A 142 -37.66 12.69 -5.29
N ALA A 143 -37.15 13.43 -6.28
CA ALA A 143 -37.52 14.82 -6.50
C ALA A 143 -38.91 14.88 -7.16
N GLN A 144 -39.82 15.67 -6.61
CA GLN A 144 -41.19 15.81 -7.14
C GLN A 144 -41.29 16.97 -8.15
N ASN A 145 -40.34 17.93 -8.11
CA ASN A 145 -40.31 19.07 -9.02
C ASN A 145 -38.89 19.45 -9.49
N SER A 146 -38.83 20.26 -10.54
CA SER A 146 -37.58 20.70 -11.18
C SER A 146 -36.71 21.61 -10.28
N GLY A 147 -37.33 22.35 -9.35
CA GLY A 147 -36.61 23.21 -8.40
C GLY A 147 -35.86 22.40 -7.34
N GLU A 148 -36.54 21.45 -6.70
CA GLU A 148 -35.98 20.46 -5.78
C GLU A 148 -34.88 19.64 -6.45
N MET A 149 -35.07 19.26 -7.72
CA MET A 149 -34.05 18.55 -8.49
C MET A 149 -32.78 19.40 -8.64
N ASN A 150 -32.91 20.70 -8.95
CA ASN A 150 -31.75 21.59 -9.09
C ASN A 150 -31.03 21.79 -7.75
N GLU A 151 -31.78 21.99 -6.66
CA GLU A 151 -31.21 22.10 -5.32
C GLU A 151 -30.45 20.83 -4.91
N TYR A 152 -31.03 19.66 -5.19
CA TYR A 152 -30.38 18.37 -4.96
C TYR A 152 -29.07 18.24 -5.74
N ILE A 153 -29.06 18.60 -7.03
CA ILE A 153 -27.86 18.57 -7.88
C ILE A 153 -26.79 19.52 -7.31
N GLN A 154 -27.16 20.74 -6.89
CA GLN A 154 -26.20 21.70 -6.31
C GLN A 154 -25.61 21.20 -4.99
N ASN A 155 -26.43 20.60 -4.13
CA ASN A 155 -25.94 19.99 -2.89
C ASN A 155 -24.97 18.83 -3.17
N LYS A 156 -25.28 17.97 -4.15
CA LYS A 156 -24.38 16.88 -4.55
C LYS A 156 -23.07 17.40 -5.14
N LYS A 157 -23.10 18.47 -5.95
CA LYS A 157 -21.89 19.14 -6.46
C LYS A 157 -21.00 19.67 -5.34
N ASN A 158 -21.59 20.28 -4.33
CA ASN A 158 -20.84 20.80 -3.17
C ASN A 158 -20.18 19.68 -2.37
N GLN A 159 -20.90 18.58 -2.11
CA GLN A 159 -20.35 17.40 -1.43
C GLN A 159 -19.20 16.76 -2.23
N MET A 160 -19.39 16.62 -3.55
CA MET A 160 -18.34 16.07 -4.40
C MET A 160 -17.13 17.00 -4.50
N ARG A 161 -17.33 18.32 -4.54
CA ARG A 161 -16.24 19.30 -4.57
C ARG A 161 -15.31 19.18 -3.36
N SER A 162 -15.85 18.87 -2.17
CA SER A 162 -15.01 18.66 -0.99
C SER A 162 -14.17 17.38 -1.04
N LEU A 163 -14.55 16.41 -1.89
CA LEU A 163 -13.83 15.15 -2.05
C LEU A 163 -12.75 15.23 -3.14
N VAL A 164 -12.90 16.10 -4.14
CA VAL A 164 -11.93 16.23 -5.23
C VAL A 164 -10.63 16.86 -4.71
N LEU A 165 -9.59 16.03 -4.61
CA LEU A 165 -8.24 16.48 -4.29
C LEU A 165 -7.64 17.22 -5.50
N HIS A 166 -7.26 18.49 -5.32
CA HIS A 166 -6.51 19.22 -6.35
C HIS A 166 -5.05 18.74 -6.34
N LYS A 167 -4.73 17.81 -7.24
CA LYS A 167 -3.33 17.43 -7.52
C LYS A 167 -2.75 18.45 -8.51
N GLU A 168 -1.57 19.01 -8.20
CA GLU A 168 -0.82 19.83 -9.15
C GLU A 168 -0.29 18.97 -10.32
N PHE A 169 0.69 19.46 -11.09
CA PHE A 169 1.37 18.69 -12.12
C PHE A 169 1.97 17.40 -11.54
N GLY A 170 1.33 16.28 -11.85
CA GLY A 170 1.81 14.94 -11.59
C GLY A 170 2.37 14.32 -12.87
N ASP A 171 3.23 13.31 -12.70
CA ASP A 171 3.67 12.49 -13.81
C ASP A 171 2.50 11.59 -14.25
N THR A 172 2.33 11.43 -15.57
CA THR A 172 1.31 10.53 -16.10
C THR A 172 1.97 9.17 -16.27
N ASP A 173 1.76 8.27 -15.30
CA ASP A 173 2.26 6.91 -15.42
C ASP A 173 1.50 6.18 -16.54
N SER A 174 2.24 5.58 -17.47
CA SER A 174 1.67 4.80 -18.56
C SER A 174 1.36 3.40 -18.05
N GLY A 175 0.07 3.06 -18.00
CA GLY A 175 -0.49 1.83 -17.45
C GLY A 175 0.12 0.57 -18.05
N GLY A 176 0.86 -0.14 -17.21
CA GLY A 176 1.45 -1.44 -17.55
C GLY A 176 2.24 -2.07 -16.40
N HIS A 177 2.46 -1.34 -15.31
CA HIS A 177 3.19 -1.84 -14.15
C HIS A 177 2.25 -2.58 -13.20
N TYR A 178 2.60 -3.82 -12.88
CA TYR A 178 2.00 -4.56 -11.78
C TYR A 178 2.64 -4.09 -10.48
N ASP A 179 1.85 -3.62 -9.52
CA ASP A 179 2.36 -3.29 -8.20
C ASP A 179 2.72 -4.57 -7.46
N LEU A 180 4.02 -4.75 -7.19
CA LEU A 180 4.57 -5.92 -6.49
C LEU A 180 4.00 -6.05 -5.07
N LEU A 181 3.57 -4.94 -4.46
CA LEU A 181 3.04 -4.93 -3.11
C LEU A 181 1.55 -5.24 -3.02
N ARG A 182 0.85 -5.27 -4.17
CA ARG A 182 -0.61 -5.40 -4.23
C ARG A 182 -1.28 -4.43 -3.25
N ASP A 183 -0.78 -3.19 -3.20
CA ASP A 183 -1.49 -2.14 -2.48
C ASP A 183 -2.72 -1.71 -3.28
N THR A 184 -3.69 -1.20 -2.55
CA THR A 184 -5.00 -0.87 -3.11
C THR A 184 -4.85 0.39 -3.97
N PRO A 185 -5.11 0.30 -5.27
CA PRO A 185 -4.98 1.46 -6.14
C PRO A 185 -5.99 2.54 -5.75
N ASP A 186 -5.63 3.81 -5.97
CA ASP A 186 -6.53 4.95 -5.81
C ASP A 186 -7.81 4.80 -6.68
N SER A 187 -7.68 4.14 -7.83
CA SER A 187 -8.75 3.91 -8.80
C SER A 187 -8.40 2.69 -9.66
N TYR A 188 -9.37 1.83 -9.89
CA TYR A 188 -9.28 0.69 -10.82
C TYR A 188 -9.66 1.07 -12.27
N GLY A 189 -9.77 2.35 -12.60
CA GLY A 189 -10.06 2.82 -13.96
C GLY A 189 -8.85 2.81 -14.89
N SER A 190 -9.09 2.78 -16.20
CA SER A 190 -8.06 2.90 -17.23
C SER A 190 -7.43 4.29 -17.25
N GLY A 191 -6.17 4.36 -17.67
CA GLY A 191 -5.50 5.63 -17.95
C GLY A 191 -6.13 6.36 -19.15
N MET A 192 -6.00 7.69 -19.17
CA MET A 192 -6.51 8.56 -20.24
C MET A 192 -6.03 8.20 -21.66
N PHE A 193 -4.92 7.48 -21.78
CA PHE A 193 -4.29 7.11 -23.06
C PHE A 193 -4.38 5.61 -23.38
N ASP A 194 -5.08 4.83 -22.56
CA ASP A 194 -5.24 3.40 -22.79
C ASP A 194 -6.13 3.13 -24.02
N LYS A 195 -5.81 2.07 -24.76
CA LYS A 195 -6.59 1.69 -25.95
C LYS A 195 -8.02 1.29 -25.61
N LEU A 196 -8.23 0.74 -24.41
CA LEU A 196 -9.52 0.30 -23.90
C LEU A 196 -9.85 1.13 -22.67
N GLN A 197 -10.84 2.00 -22.81
CA GLN A 197 -11.27 2.90 -21.77
C GLN A 197 -12.31 2.20 -20.90
N TYR A 198 -12.02 2.08 -19.60
CA TYR A 198 -12.95 1.59 -18.58
C TYR A 198 -12.79 2.45 -17.32
N GLU A 199 -13.87 2.62 -16.57
CA GLU A 199 -13.86 3.43 -15.35
C GLU A 199 -13.92 2.52 -14.12
N ASP A 200 -13.41 3.04 -13.01
CA ASP A 200 -13.56 2.42 -11.70
C ASP A 200 -15.05 2.29 -11.33
N LEU A 201 -15.44 1.12 -10.78
CA LEU A 201 -16.82 0.81 -10.45
C LEU A 201 -17.40 1.81 -9.43
N LYS A 202 -16.69 2.06 -8.33
CA LYS A 202 -17.16 2.96 -7.27
C LYS A 202 -17.28 4.37 -7.79
N LYS A 203 -16.28 4.81 -8.54
CA LYS A 203 -16.29 6.13 -9.17
C LYS A 203 -17.47 6.32 -10.12
N ALA A 204 -17.75 5.34 -10.99
CA ALA A 204 -18.86 5.40 -11.93
C ALA A 204 -20.24 5.53 -11.25
N HIS A 205 -20.42 4.94 -10.07
CA HIS A 205 -21.68 4.99 -9.32
C HIS A 205 -21.79 6.20 -8.38
N VAL A 206 -20.68 6.67 -7.81
CA VAL A 206 -20.67 7.78 -6.84
C VAL A 206 -20.56 9.15 -7.54
N GLU A 207 -19.72 9.26 -8.57
CA GLU A 207 -19.39 10.52 -9.25
C GLU A 207 -20.34 10.84 -10.41
N SER A 208 -21.65 10.87 -10.13
CA SER A 208 -22.68 11.12 -11.13
C SER A 208 -22.78 12.57 -11.63
N VAL A 209 -22.17 13.53 -10.93
CA VAL A 209 -22.28 14.97 -11.24
C VAL A 209 -20.90 15.63 -11.29
N ILE A 210 -20.70 16.50 -12.29
CA ILE A 210 -19.47 17.30 -12.39
C ILE A 210 -19.44 18.33 -11.23
N PRO A 211 -18.42 18.31 -10.34
CA PRO A 211 -18.36 19.12 -9.13
C PRO A 211 -17.89 20.56 -9.42
N VAL A 212 -18.61 21.25 -10.29
CA VAL A 212 -18.37 22.67 -10.61
C VAL A 212 -19.53 23.50 -10.09
N THR A 213 -19.20 24.43 -9.20
CA THR A 213 -20.14 25.31 -8.51
C THR A 213 -20.04 26.74 -9.05
N GLU A 214 -21.06 27.55 -8.77
CA GLU A 214 -21.03 28.97 -9.15
C GLU A 214 -19.95 29.75 -8.37
N GLU A 215 -19.58 29.27 -7.19
CA GLU A 215 -18.43 29.80 -6.43
C GLU A 215 -17.13 29.67 -7.22
N ASP A 216 -16.91 28.55 -7.92
CA ASP A 216 -15.69 28.35 -8.73
C ASP A 216 -15.61 29.36 -9.88
N PHE A 217 -16.76 29.69 -10.48
CA PHE A 217 -16.84 30.74 -11.49
C PHE A 217 -16.54 32.14 -10.91
N ASN A 218 -16.99 32.40 -9.67
CA ASN A 218 -16.79 33.69 -9.02
C ASN A 218 -15.39 33.87 -8.44
N ASN A 219 -14.78 32.80 -7.93
CA ASN A 219 -13.42 32.81 -7.38
C ASN A 219 -12.35 32.85 -8.47
N ARG A 220 -12.68 32.45 -9.71
CA ARG A 220 -11.75 32.52 -10.83
C ARG A 220 -11.50 33.97 -11.23
N LYS A 221 -10.23 34.32 -11.45
CA LYS A 221 -9.85 35.63 -11.98
C LYS A 221 -10.53 35.88 -13.33
N LYS A 222 -11.32 36.95 -13.41
CA LYS A 222 -12.01 37.40 -14.62
C LYS A 222 -11.16 38.49 -15.28
N TYR A 223 -11.06 38.43 -16.59
CA TYR A 223 -10.27 39.36 -17.39
C TYR A 223 -11.20 40.24 -18.20
N GLY A 224 -10.95 41.55 -18.21
CA GLY A 224 -11.77 42.49 -18.97
C GLY A 224 -11.48 42.45 -20.48
N ASN A 225 -10.25 42.10 -20.85
CA ASN A 225 -9.82 42.01 -22.24
C ASN A 225 -8.76 40.90 -22.44
N ILE A 226 -8.54 40.54 -23.71
CA ILE A 226 -7.58 39.50 -24.11
C ILE A 226 -6.12 39.93 -23.84
N ASP A 227 -5.83 41.23 -23.90
CA ASP A 227 -4.49 41.77 -23.69
C ASP A 227 -4.02 41.59 -22.24
N GLU A 228 -4.90 41.82 -21.27
CA GLU A 228 -4.71 41.62 -19.84
C GLU A 228 -4.42 40.15 -19.53
N LEU A 229 -5.20 39.24 -20.14
CA LEU A 229 -4.98 37.80 -20.04
C LEU A 229 -3.59 37.41 -20.57
N ASN A 230 -3.22 37.92 -21.76
CA ASN A 230 -1.93 37.61 -22.38
C ASN A 230 -0.76 38.19 -21.59
N ARG A 231 -0.92 39.40 -21.04
CA ARG A 231 0.09 40.05 -20.22
C ARG A 231 0.34 39.30 -18.92
N GLU A 232 -0.72 38.85 -18.23
CA GLU A 232 -0.57 38.04 -17.02
C GLU A 232 0.11 36.71 -17.31
N ARG A 233 -0.33 35.98 -18.35
CA ARG A 233 0.33 34.73 -18.77
C ARG A 233 1.82 34.94 -19.05
N THR A 234 2.17 36.04 -19.71
CA THR A 234 3.56 36.36 -20.08
C THR A 234 4.41 36.74 -18.86
N GLN A 235 3.85 37.52 -17.94
CA GLN A 235 4.50 37.84 -16.67
C GLN A 235 4.67 36.59 -15.81
N ASP A 236 3.69 35.70 -15.78
CA ASP A 236 3.75 34.46 -15.01
C ASP A 236 4.89 33.56 -15.51
N ILE A 237 5.01 33.41 -16.84
CA ILE A 237 6.11 32.64 -17.46
C ILE A 237 7.47 33.29 -17.15
N ALA A 238 7.60 34.61 -17.24
CA ALA A 238 8.86 35.31 -17.05
C ALA A 238 9.33 35.33 -15.58
N VAL A 239 8.41 35.53 -14.64
CA VAL A 239 8.70 35.61 -13.20
C VAL A 239 8.81 34.22 -12.60
N LYS A 240 7.83 33.34 -12.86
CA LYS A 240 7.84 31.98 -12.31
C LYS A 240 8.82 31.07 -13.02
N GLY A 241 9.23 31.34 -14.27
CA GLY A 241 10.17 30.49 -15.00
C GLY A 241 11.48 30.25 -14.25
N LYS A 242 12.11 31.28 -13.68
CA LYS A 242 13.37 31.13 -12.90
C LYS A 242 13.18 30.37 -11.59
N GLN A 243 12.04 30.58 -10.93
CA GLN A 243 11.68 29.87 -9.70
C GLN A 243 11.32 28.42 -10.00
N TRP A 244 10.62 28.17 -11.11
CA TRP A 244 10.29 26.86 -11.64
C TRP A 244 11.57 26.08 -11.92
N PHE A 245 12.51 26.57 -12.75
CA PHE A 245 13.71 25.79 -13.09
C PHE A 245 14.55 25.40 -11.87
N SER A 246 14.75 26.33 -10.92
CA SER A 246 15.45 26.02 -9.67
C SER A 246 14.66 25.01 -8.81
N SER A 247 13.32 25.12 -8.81
CA SER A 247 12.46 24.15 -8.14
C SER A 247 12.42 22.78 -8.84
N HIS A 248 12.71 22.68 -10.14
CA HIS A 248 12.73 21.39 -10.86
C HIS A 248 13.89 20.51 -10.40
N GLU A 249 15.09 21.08 -10.17
CA GLU A 249 16.22 20.28 -9.68
C GLU A 249 15.96 19.79 -8.24
N SER A 250 15.46 20.67 -7.38
CA SER A 250 15.07 20.27 -6.02
C SER A 250 13.90 19.28 -6.02
N LYS A 251 12.92 19.46 -6.91
CA LYS A 251 11.77 18.55 -7.07
C LYS A 251 12.20 17.20 -7.65
N LEU A 252 13.14 17.17 -8.59
CA LEU A 252 13.72 15.93 -9.10
C LEU A 252 14.49 15.20 -8.00
N LYS A 253 15.22 15.92 -7.15
CA LYS A 253 15.92 15.35 -6.00
C LYS A 253 14.94 14.81 -4.95
N SER A 254 13.86 15.53 -4.66
CA SER A 254 12.82 15.04 -3.75
C SER A 254 12.13 13.80 -4.33
N LEU A 255 11.74 13.82 -5.60
CA LEU A 255 11.15 12.66 -6.29
C LEU A 255 12.05 11.43 -6.21
N LYS A 256 13.36 11.57 -6.45
CA LYS A 256 14.30 10.45 -6.31
C LYS A 256 14.39 9.93 -4.87
N SER A 257 14.36 10.84 -3.88
CA SER A 257 14.37 10.45 -2.47
C SER A 257 13.08 9.73 -2.09
N ASP A 258 11.94 10.23 -2.56
CA ASP A 258 10.62 9.65 -2.32
C ASP A 258 10.54 8.26 -2.99
N ASP A 259 11.05 8.11 -4.21
CA ASP A 259 11.15 6.81 -4.91
C ASP A 259 12.05 5.82 -4.15
N GLU A 260 13.21 6.26 -3.65
CA GLU A 260 14.07 5.43 -2.81
C GLU A 260 13.35 4.99 -1.53
N ASP A 261 12.63 5.91 -0.90
CA ASP A 261 11.89 5.65 0.34
C ASP A 261 10.73 4.68 0.11
N ILE A 262 9.97 4.86 -0.98
CA ILE A 262 8.94 3.93 -1.44
C ILE A 262 9.55 2.55 -1.67
N ASN A 263 10.66 2.46 -2.42
CA ASN A 263 11.30 1.18 -2.72
C ASN A 263 11.77 0.44 -1.46
N ILE A 264 12.23 1.16 -0.43
CA ILE A 264 12.60 0.58 0.86
C ILE A 264 11.38 0.06 1.61
N GLN A 265 10.27 0.82 1.61
CA GLN A 265 9.01 0.34 2.17
C GLN A 265 8.54 -0.91 1.43
N ARG A 266 8.65 -0.94 0.10
CA ARG A 266 8.32 -2.12 -0.70
C ARG A 266 9.15 -3.34 -0.32
N ALA A 267 10.46 -3.16 -0.24
CA ALA A 267 11.34 -4.25 0.13
C ALA A 267 11.07 -4.78 1.55
N TYR A 268 10.72 -3.90 2.49
CA TYR A 268 10.32 -4.30 3.84
C TYR A 268 9.03 -5.14 3.82
N LYS A 269 7.99 -4.70 3.10
CA LYS A 269 6.72 -5.42 2.99
C LYS A 269 6.91 -6.79 2.33
N LEU A 270 7.68 -6.87 1.25
CA LEU A 270 8.02 -8.13 0.59
C LEU A 270 8.80 -9.08 1.50
N MET A 271 9.75 -8.56 2.29
CA MET A 271 10.50 -9.37 3.25
C MET A 271 9.61 -9.91 4.37
N ASN A 272 8.64 -9.11 4.83
CA ASN A 272 7.64 -9.54 5.80
C ASN A 272 6.74 -10.65 5.25
N GLN A 273 6.27 -10.48 4.00
CA GLN A 273 5.48 -11.50 3.30
C GLN A 273 6.27 -12.79 3.09
N ASP A 274 7.55 -12.74 2.67
CA ASP A 274 8.39 -13.93 2.52
C ASP A 274 8.55 -14.69 3.85
N GLU A 275 8.72 -13.99 4.96
CA GLU A 275 8.81 -14.63 6.28
C GLU A 275 7.50 -15.31 6.70
N GLN A 276 6.36 -14.66 6.45
CA GLN A 276 5.04 -15.26 6.67
C GLN A 276 4.81 -16.48 5.77
N ILE A 277 5.15 -16.39 4.48
CA ILE A 277 5.05 -17.49 3.52
C ILE A 277 5.88 -18.69 3.97
N ARG A 278 7.11 -18.46 4.44
CA ARG A 278 7.97 -19.53 4.97
C ARG A 278 7.38 -20.18 6.21
N SER A 279 6.88 -19.39 7.16
CA SER A 279 6.22 -19.91 8.36
C SER A 279 4.97 -20.73 8.00
N ASN A 280 4.13 -20.21 7.10
CA ASN A 280 2.94 -20.90 6.61
C ASN A 280 3.33 -22.18 5.86
N TYR A 281 4.39 -22.16 5.07
CA TYR A 281 4.93 -23.33 4.39
C TYR A 281 5.37 -24.42 5.39
N GLU A 282 6.16 -24.06 6.40
CA GLU A 282 6.56 -25.02 7.45
C GLU A 282 5.35 -25.59 8.20
N GLN A 283 4.37 -24.74 8.53
CA GLN A 283 3.15 -25.16 9.20
C GLN A 283 2.31 -26.08 8.30
N PHE A 284 2.19 -25.76 7.02
CA PHE A 284 1.53 -26.57 6.01
C PHE A 284 2.15 -27.97 5.94
N TRP A 285 3.48 -28.07 5.86
CA TRP A 285 4.15 -29.38 5.84
C TRP A 285 4.02 -30.14 7.14
N SER A 286 4.08 -29.45 8.28
CA SER A 286 3.82 -30.06 9.59
C SER A 286 2.41 -30.63 9.66
N ASP A 287 1.40 -29.87 9.25
CA ASP A 287 0.00 -30.29 9.27
C ASP A 287 -0.24 -31.45 8.30
N LEU A 288 0.32 -31.38 7.09
CA LEU A 288 0.26 -32.47 6.09
C LEU A 288 0.87 -33.77 6.63
N LYS A 289 1.99 -33.69 7.37
CA LYS A 289 2.61 -34.84 8.03
C LYS A 289 1.71 -35.42 9.13
N ARG A 290 0.88 -34.61 9.79
CA ARG A 290 -0.02 -34.99 10.90
C ARG A 290 -1.39 -35.51 10.45
N ILE A 291 -1.77 -35.36 9.19
CA ILE A 291 -2.97 -36.00 8.63
C ILE A 291 -2.82 -37.52 8.85
N LYS A 292 -3.64 -38.05 9.76
CA LYS A 292 -3.70 -39.48 10.10
C LYS A 292 -4.44 -40.23 9.00
N ASN A 293 -4.07 -41.51 8.83
CA ASN A 293 -4.91 -42.51 8.18
C ASN A 293 -6.21 -42.73 8.94
#